data_AF-A0AAD8QIU8-F1
#
_entry.id   AF-A0AAD8QIU8-F1
#
_cell.length_a   1.000
_cell.length_b   1.000
_cell.length_c   1.000
_cell.angle_alpha   90.00
_cell.angle_beta   90.00
_cell.angle_gamma   90.00
#
_symmetry.space_group_name_H-M   'P 1'
#
loop_
_entity.id
_entity.type
_entity.pdbx_description
1 polymer ?
#
loop_
_entity_poly.entity_id
_entity_poly.type
_entity_poly.pdbx_seq_one_letter_code
_entity_poly.pdbx_strand_id
1 'polypeptide(L)'
;MGQGHSYLKKFTVKDENDRINYATSTMQGLCSYMEDAHTSILDLDHTGSTSFFGVYDGHGGANVALYCANRFHTELLRDEDYQNNLDGAVRHVFFRMDEQLREYDEWRALARPRRRRFIFNLLNCLRAATCAKVCFPPS
;
A
#
# COMPACT_ATOMS: atom_id res chain seq x y z
N MET A 1 9.89 -8.69 -31.53
CA MET A 1 10.98 -8.46 -30.54
C MET A 1 11.13 -6.96 -30.35
N GLY A 2 10.43 -6.39 -29.37
CA GLY A 2 10.55 -4.97 -29.01
C GLY A 2 11.51 -4.83 -27.83
N GLN A 3 12.41 -3.87 -27.90
CA GLN A 3 13.54 -3.72 -27.00
C GLN A 3 13.10 -3.60 -25.52
N GLY A 4 13.57 -4.53 -24.69
CA GLY A 4 13.37 -4.54 -23.24
C GLY A 4 14.22 -3.47 -22.57
N HIS A 5 13.67 -2.27 -22.43
CA HIS A 5 14.27 -1.26 -21.57
C HIS A 5 13.94 -1.60 -20.12
N SER A 6 14.93 -2.18 -19.42
CA SER A 6 14.83 -2.37 -17.97
C SER A 6 14.74 -1.02 -17.27
N TYR A 7 13.71 -0.85 -16.45
CA TYR A 7 13.60 0.30 -15.55
C TYR A 7 14.33 -0.01 -14.24
N LEU A 8 15.64 0.25 -14.25
CA LEU A 8 16.53 0.07 -13.10
C LEU A 8 16.45 1.22 -12.07
N LYS A 9 15.59 2.22 -12.32
CA LYS A 9 15.40 3.34 -11.40
C LYS A 9 14.77 2.81 -10.11
N LYS A 10 15.49 3.01 -9.00
CA LYS A 10 15.02 2.68 -7.65
C LYS A 10 14.34 3.89 -7.02
N PHE A 11 13.27 3.63 -6.28
CA PHE A 11 12.62 4.62 -5.42
C PHE A 11 12.82 4.18 -3.99
N THR A 12 13.69 4.89 -3.28
CA THR A 12 14.02 4.59 -1.90
C THR A 12 13.39 5.62 -0.98
N VAL A 13 12.67 5.14 0.03
CA VAL A 13 12.16 5.95 1.14
C VAL A 13 12.86 5.48 2.41
N LYS A 14 13.17 6.42 3.30
CA LYS A 14 13.73 6.17 4.62
C LYS A 14 13.03 7.07 5.61
N ASP A 15 12.82 6.58 6.81
CA ASP A 15 12.21 7.33 7.91
C ASP A 15 12.58 6.67 9.24
N GLU A 16 12.34 7.38 10.34
CA GLU A 16 12.65 6.89 11.68
C GLU A 16 11.74 7.53 12.75
N ASN A 17 11.56 6.82 13.87
CA ASN A 17 11.04 7.36 15.11
C ASN A 17 12.00 7.01 16.26
N ASP A 18 11.62 7.34 17.49
CA ASP A 18 12.46 7.10 18.69
C ASP A 18 12.78 5.61 18.95
N ARG A 19 12.09 4.69 18.26
CA ARG A 19 12.16 3.24 18.51
C ARG A 19 12.82 2.48 17.37
N ILE A 20 12.52 2.85 16.13
CA ILE A 20 12.97 2.13 14.93
C ILE A 20 13.31 3.09 13.79
N ASN A 21 14.24 2.65 12.94
CA ASN A 21 14.50 3.23 11.63
C ASN A 21 14.15 2.22 10.53
N TYR A 22 13.70 2.70 9.37
CA TYR A 22 13.41 1.82 8.24
C TYR A 22 13.84 2.43 6.90
N ALA A 23 13.94 1.55 5.91
CA ALA A 23 14.08 1.92 4.52
C ALA A 23 13.25 0.98 3.64
N THR A 24 12.55 1.52 2.65
CA THR A 24 11.94 0.74 1.57
C THR A 24 12.59 1.13 0.24
N SER A 25 12.70 0.18 -0.68
CA SER A 25 13.19 0.45 -2.03
C SER A 25 12.38 -0.35 -3.04
N THR A 26 11.75 0.32 -4.00
CA THR A 26 10.99 -0.31 -5.08
C THR A 26 11.67 -0.09 -6.43
N MET A 27 11.46 -1.03 -7.36
CA MET A 27 12.02 -0.99 -8.71
C MET A 27 11.14 -1.81 -9.66
N GLN A 28 10.75 -1.24 -10.79
CA GLN A 28 9.91 -1.93 -11.79
C GLN A 28 10.65 -3.08 -12.48
N GLY A 29 11.95 -2.93 -12.74
CA GLY A 29 12.76 -3.98 -13.36
C GLY A 29 12.37 -4.24 -14.81
N LEU A 30 12.08 -5.50 -15.14
CA LEU A 30 11.77 -5.96 -16.51
C LEU A 30 10.27 -6.00 -16.81
N CYS A 31 9.41 -5.85 -15.80
CA CYS A 31 7.97 -5.85 -15.99
C CYS A 31 7.53 -4.64 -16.82
N SER A 32 6.46 -4.79 -17.59
CA SER A 32 5.91 -3.70 -18.41
C SER A 32 5.36 -2.55 -17.55
N TYR A 33 4.85 -2.89 -16.37
CA TYR A 33 4.28 -1.95 -15.40
C TYR A 33 4.73 -2.31 -13.98
N MET A 34 4.76 -1.31 -13.10
CA MET A 34 4.95 -1.51 -11.66
C MET A 34 3.60 -1.84 -11.03
N GLU A 35 3.43 -3.08 -10.56
CA GLU A 35 2.18 -3.54 -9.94
C GLU A 35 2.28 -3.65 -8.41
N ASP A 36 3.50 -3.69 -7.86
CA ASP A 36 3.69 -3.75 -6.42
C ASP A 36 3.34 -2.42 -5.72
N ALA A 37 2.89 -2.54 -4.49
CA ALA A 37 2.67 -1.45 -3.56
C ALA A 37 3.33 -1.75 -2.21
N HIS A 38 3.54 -0.71 -1.41
CA HIS A 38 3.97 -0.89 -0.02
C HIS A 38 3.39 0.20 0.87
N THR A 39 3.36 -0.10 2.17
CA THR A 39 2.95 0.80 3.23
C THR A 39 3.97 0.74 4.34
N SER A 40 4.31 1.90 4.90
CA SER A 40 5.25 2.01 6.00
C SER A 40 4.76 3.10 6.96
N ILE A 41 4.39 2.68 8.17
CA ILE A 41 3.79 3.53 9.21
C ILE A 41 4.56 3.27 10.49
N LEU A 42 5.28 4.27 10.98
CA LEU A 42 6.09 4.16 12.20
C LEU A 42 5.23 4.09 13.45
N ASP A 43 4.17 4.90 13.51
CA ASP A 43 3.24 4.96 14.64
C ASP A 43 1.83 4.70 14.11
N LEU A 44 1.43 3.42 14.20
CA LEU A 44 0.14 2.95 13.71
C LEU A 44 -0.99 3.34 14.67
N ASP A 45 -0.78 3.13 15.97
CA ASP A 45 -1.76 3.39 17.02
C ASP A 45 -1.46 4.68 17.81
N HIS A 46 -2.45 5.17 18.54
CA HIS A 46 -2.32 6.37 19.37
C HIS A 46 -1.32 6.22 20.51
N THR A 47 -1.00 4.97 20.90
CA THR A 47 0.03 4.68 21.91
C THR A 47 1.44 4.88 21.35
N GLY A 48 1.61 4.96 20.02
CA GLY A 48 2.92 5.03 19.39
C GLY A 48 3.76 3.80 19.74
N SER A 49 3.13 2.66 19.98
CA SER A 49 3.80 1.41 20.37
C SER A 49 3.87 0.41 19.23
N THR A 50 3.06 0.59 18.19
CA THR A 50 3.01 -0.34 17.06
C THR A 50 3.43 0.35 15.77
N SER A 51 4.27 -0.34 15.00
CA SER A 51 4.67 0.07 13.66
C SER A 51 4.13 -0.95 12.65
N PHE A 52 3.75 -0.49 11.46
CA PHE A 52 3.18 -1.32 10.40
C PHE A 52 3.96 -1.19 9.10
N PHE A 53 4.33 -2.34 8.54
CA PHE A 53 4.98 -2.44 7.25
C PHE A 53 4.29 -3.52 6.42
N GLY A 54 3.87 -3.18 5.21
CA GLY A 54 3.22 -4.10 4.28
C GLY A 54 3.83 -3.97 2.89
N VAL A 55 4.06 -5.11 2.24
CA VAL A 55 4.47 -5.20 0.84
C VAL A 55 3.43 -6.04 0.12
N TYR A 56 2.97 -5.55 -1.03
CA TYR A 56 1.86 -6.11 -1.77
C TYR A 56 2.31 -6.31 -3.21
N ASP A 57 2.46 -7.57 -3.62
CA ASP A 57 2.83 -7.94 -4.99
C ASP A 57 1.55 -8.04 -5.83
N GLY A 58 1.41 -7.16 -6.82
CA GLY A 58 0.23 -7.08 -7.67
C GLY A 58 0.34 -8.01 -8.88
N HIS A 59 -0.77 -8.61 -9.29
CA HIS A 59 -0.84 -9.39 -10.53
C HIS A 59 -2.14 -9.10 -11.28
N GLY A 60 -2.03 -8.83 -12.58
CA GLY A 60 -3.19 -8.48 -13.42
C GLY A 60 -3.66 -7.04 -13.22
N GLY A 61 -2.77 -6.18 -12.73
CA GLY A 61 -3.00 -4.77 -12.47
C GLY A 61 -2.68 -4.35 -11.03
N ALA A 62 -2.21 -3.11 -10.85
CA ALA A 62 -1.80 -2.57 -9.54
C ALA A 62 -2.94 -2.25 -8.56
N ASN A 63 -4.20 -2.27 -9.01
CA ASN A 63 -5.32 -1.67 -8.25
C ASN A 63 -5.54 -2.37 -6.89
N VAL A 64 -5.51 -3.71 -6.86
CA VAL A 64 -5.74 -4.47 -5.62
C VAL A 64 -4.58 -4.28 -4.64
N ALA A 65 -3.33 -4.34 -5.12
CA ALA A 65 -2.15 -4.07 -4.29
C ALA A 65 -2.19 -2.66 -3.69
N LEU A 66 -2.55 -1.64 -4.48
CA LEU A 66 -2.74 -0.27 -4.01
C LEU A 66 -3.89 -0.15 -3.00
N TYR A 67 -5.01 -0.84 -3.22
CA TYR A 67 -6.13 -0.86 -2.27
C TYR A 67 -5.71 -1.45 -0.93
N CYS A 68 -5.04 -2.60 -0.95
CA CYS A 68 -4.51 -3.25 0.25
C CYS A 68 -3.52 -2.34 1.00
N ALA A 69 -2.55 -1.74 0.28
CA ALA A 69 -1.60 -0.81 0.87
C ALA A 69 -2.27 0.38 1.57
N ASN A 70 -3.28 0.97 0.94
CA ASN A 70 -3.96 2.15 1.48
C ASN A 70 -4.92 1.84 2.64
N ARG A 71 -5.40 0.60 2.79
CA ARG A 71 -6.55 0.32 3.64
C ARG A 71 -6.30 -0.69 4.75
N PHE A 72 -5.44 -1.69 4.52
CA PHE A 72 -5.26 -2.82 5.43
C PHE A 72 -4.95 -2.40 6.86
N HIS A 73 -3.99 -1.49 7.04
CA HIS A 73 -3.59 -0.98 8.35
C HIS A 73 -4.73 -0.23 9.07
N THR A 74 -5.61 0.44 8.33
CA THR A 74 -6.75 1.15 8.92
C THR A 74 -7.86 0.18 9.33
N GLU A 75 -8.12 -0.87 8.54
CA GLU A 75 -9.07 -1.92 8.92
C GLU A 75 -8.55 -2.74 10.11
N LEU A 76 -7.23 -3.01 10.14
CA LEU A 76 -6.59 -3.67 11.27
C LEU A 76 -6.76 -2.92 12.58
N LEU A 77 -6.56 -1.60 12.57
CA LEU A 77 -6.81 -0.77 13.76
C LEU A 77 -8.28 -0.73 14.21
N ARG A 78 -9.22 -1.00 13.31
CA ARG A 78 -10.66 -0.98 13.59
C ARG A 78 -11.18 -2.32 14.07
N ASP A 79 -10.41 -3.39 13.88
CA ASP A 79 -10.82 -4.72 14.29
C ASP A 79 -10.78 -4.82 15.83
N GLU A 80 -11.84 -5.39 16.39
CA GLU A 80 -12.01 -5.49 17.85
C GLU A 80 -10.93 -6.38 18.50
N ASP A 81 -10.40 -7.32 17.72
CA ASP A 81 -9.37 -8.25 18.16
C ASP A 81 -7.96 -7.65 18.07
N TYR A 82 -7.78 -6.44 17.53
CA TYR A 82 -6.44 -5.86 17.28
C TYR A 82 -5.52 -5.89 18.51
N GLN A 83 -6.04 -5.54 19.68
CA GLN A 83 -5.27 -5.45 20.92
C GLN A 83 -5.08 -6.80 21.63
N ASN A 84 -6.05 -7.70 21.52
CA ASN A 84 -6.12 -8.90 22.36
C ASN A 84 -5.83 -10.20 21.59
N ASN A 85 -6.03 -10.19 20.28
CA ASN A 85 -5.92 -11.34 19.38
C ASN A 85 -5.51 -10.88 17.97
N LEU A 86 -4.28 -10.37 17.84
CA LEU A 86 -3.78 -9.83 16.58
C LEU A 86 -3.88 -10.82 15.41
N ASP A 87 -3.65 -12.11 15.66
CA ASP A 87 -3.76 -13.17 14.67
C ASP A 87 -5.20 -13.35 14.15
N GLY A 88 -6.20 -13.24 15.03
CA GLY A 88 -7.62 -13.18 14.67
C GLY A 88 -7.95 -11.92 13.86
N ALA A 89 -7.55 -10.76 14.36
CA ALA A 89 -7.77 -9.46 13.70
C ALA A 89 -7.21 -9.43 12.28
N VAL A 90 -5.98 -9.92 12.08
CA VAL A 90 -5.36 -10.01 10.75
C VAL A 90 -6.22 -10.89 9.83
N ARG A 91 -6.65 -12.08 10.27
CA ARG A 91 -7.52 -12.94 9.44
C ARG A 91 -8.85 -12.28 9.12
N HIS A 92 -9.52 -11.69 10.10
CA HIS A 92 -10.79 -10.99 9.91
C HIS A 92 -10.66 -9.88 8.87
N VAL A 93 -9.60 -9.07 8.96
CA VAL A 93 -9.32 -7.99 8.01
C VAL A 93 -9.05 -8.52 6.61
N PHE A 94 -8.27 -9.59 6.47
CA PHE A 94 -8.04 -10.23 5.16
C PHE A 94 -9.36 -10.66 4.50
N PHE A 95 -10.24 -11.35 5.23
CA PHE A 95 -11.53 -11.79 4.70
C PHE A 95 -12.45 -10.61 4.36
N ARG A 96 -12.55 -9.63 5.27
CA ARG A 96 -13.38 -8.43 5.09
C ARG A 96 -12.94 -7.63 3.86
N MET A 97 -11.62 -7.46 3.66
CA MET A 97 -11.09 -6.77 2.49
C MET A 97 -11.32 -7.55 1.20
N ASP A 98 -11.22 -8.88 1.23
CA ASP A 98 -11.52 -9.72 0.06
C ASP A 98 -13.01 -9.64 -0.32
N GLU A 99 -13.91 -9.61 0.68
CA GLU A 99 -15.35 -9.41 0.46
C GLU A 99 -15.63 -8.02 -0.15
N GLN A 100 -15.03 -6.95 0.39
CA GLN A 100 -15.13 -5.60 -0.18
C GLN A 100 -14.67 -5.53 -1.64
N LEU A 101 -13.62 -6.27 -1.99
CA LEU A 101 -13.12 -6.33 -3.37
C LEU A 101 -14.10 -7.01 -4.33
N ARG A 102 -14.93 -7.94 -3.83
CA ARG A 102 -15.93 -8.68 -4.61
C ARG A 102 -17.25 -7.92 -4.77
N GLU A 103 -17.69 -7.20 -3.75
CA GLU A 103 -19.05 -6.64 -3.71
C GLU A 103 -19.20 -5.32 -4.50
N TYR A 104 -18.20 -4.44 -4.49
CA TYR A 104 -18.36 -3.07 -5.00
C TYR A 104 -17.19 -2.61 -5.88
N ASP A 105 -17.44 -2.07 -7.06
CA ASP A 105 -16.39 -1.41 -7.86
C ASP A 105 -15.88 -0.08 -7.23
N GLU A 106 -16.49 0.40 -6.14
CA GLU A 106 -16.11 1.64 -5.46
C GLU A 106 -14.68 1.62 -4.91
N TRP A 107 -14.16 0.44 -4.55
CA TRP A 107 -12.76 0.29 -4.14
C TRP A 107 -11.78 0.72 -5.24
N ARG A 108 -12.18 0.69 -6.52
CA ARG A 108 -11.37 1.18 -7.64
C ARG A 108 -11.16 2.70 -7.57
N ALA A 109 -12.13 3.44 -7.02
CA ALA A 109 -11.99 4.87 -6.78
C ALA A 109 -11.11 5.16 -5.55
N LEU A 110 -11.03 4.23 -4.59
CA LEU A 110 -10.17 4.30 -3.40
C LEU A 110 -8.74 3.83 -3.66
N ALA A 111 -8.55 2.90 -4.60
CA ALA A 111 -7.25 2.51 -5.13
C ALA A 111 -6.55 3.69 -5.83
N ARG A 112 -7.33 4.71 -6.26
CA ARG A 112 -6.83 5.98 -6.77
C ARG A 112 -6.69 6.97 -5.61
N PRO A 113 -5.49 7.41 -5.25
CA PRO A 113 -5.33 8.36 -4.16
C PRO A 113 -6.02 9.68 -4.50
N ARG A 114 -7.13 9.99 -3.80
CA ARG A 114 -7.74 11.32 -3.86
C ARG A 114 -6.77 12.34 -3.25
N ARG A 115 -6.29 13.27 -4.08
CA ARG A 115 -5.60 14.48 -3.63
C ARG A 115 -6.55 15.29 -2.74
N ARG A 116 -6.58 15.05 -1.42
CA ARG A 116 -6.61 16.05 -0.32
C ARG A 116 -7.23 15.53 0.98
N ARG A 117 -6.52 15.88 2.07
CA ARG A 117 -6.95 16.05 3.46
C ARG A 117 -7.15 14.79 4.31
N PHE A 118 -6.05 14.14 4.68
CA PHE A 118 -5.70 13.87 6.09
C PHE A 118 -4.17 13.89 6.17
N ILE A 119 -3.67 14.62 7.16
CA ILE A 119 -2.36 15.27 7.19
C ILE A 119 -1.30 14.29 7.74
N PHE A 120 -0.10 14.32 7.15
CA PHE A 120 1.16 13.62 7.48
C PHE A 120 1.46 12.21 6.89
N ASN A 121 0.64 11.17 7.00
CA ASN A 121 1.06 9.82 6.53
C ASN A 121 0.80 9.48 5.04
N LEU A 122 -0.03 10.27 4.34
CA LEU A 122 -0.43 9.99 2.95
C LEU A 122 0.72 10.19 1.93
N LEU A 123 1.78 10.93 2.29
CA LEU A 123 2.90 11.15 1.36
C LEU A 123 3.82 9.93 1.21
N ASN A 124 3.85 9.00 2.16
CA ASN A 124 4.75 7.86 2.12
C ASN A 124 4.21 6.73 1.22
N CYS A 125 2.90 6.47 1.18
CA CYS A 125 2.30 5.54 0.21
C CYS A 125 2.38 6.07 -1.24
N LEU A 126 2.37 7.39 -1.42
CA LEU A 126 2.38 8.04 -2.73
C LEU A 126 3.76 8.06 -3.41
N ARG A 127 4.87 7.92 -2.68
CA ARG A 127 6.21 7.93 -3.31
C ARG A 127 6.46 6.69 -4.17
N ALA A 128 5.83 5.55 -3.86
CA ALA A 128 5.83 4.36 -4.72
C ALA A 128 5.03 4.59 -6.03
N ALA A 129 3.93 5.33 -5.95
CA ALA A 129 3.04 5.59 -7.09
C ALA A 129 3.62 6.56 -8.12
N THR A 130 4.67 7.33 -7.79
CA THR A 130 5.29 8.27 -8.75
C THR A 130 6.18 7.61 -9.80
N CYS A 131 6.44 6.31 -9.71
CA CYS A 131 7.09 5.56 -10.80
C CYS A 131 6.09 5.15 -11.90
N ALA A 132 4.79 5.22 -11.62
CA ALA A 132 3.78 4.91 -12.61
C ALA A 132 3.61 6.10 -13.57
N LYS A 133 4.05 5.92 -14.82
CA LYS A 133 3.10 6.24 -15.89
C LYS A 133 1.87 5.36 -15.61
N VAL A 134 0.95 5.87 -14.80
CA VAL A 134 -0.31 5.22 -14.49
C VAL A 134 -0.96 4.95 -15.84
N CYS A 135 -1.23 3.68 -16.14
CA CYS A 135 -2.01 3.28 -17.31
C CYS A 135 -3.33 4.05 -17.31
N PHE A 136 -3.41 5.09 -18.13
CA PHE A 136 -4.67 5.66 -18.57
C PHE A 136 -4.69 5.51 -20.09
N PRO A 137 -5.49 4.59 -20.67
CA PRO A 137 -5.94 4.81 -22.03
C PRO A 137 -6.73 6.13 -22.05
N PRO A 138 -6.51 7.02 -23.04
CA PRO A 138 -7.43 8.14 -23.22
C PRO A 138 -8.81 7.57 -23.54
N SER A 139 -9.83 8.12 -22.88
CA SER A 139 -11.24 7.99 -23.28
C SER A 139 -11.43 8.36 -24.74
#